data_AF-A0A927JIH7-F1
#
_entry.id   AF-A0A927JIH7-F1
#
_cell.length_a   1.000
_cell.length_b   1.000
_cell.length_c   1.000
_cell.angle_alpha   90.00
_cell.angle_beta   90.00
_cell.angle_gamma   90.00
#
_symmetry.space_group_name_H-M   'P 1'
#
loop_
_entity.id
_entity.type
_entity.pdbx_description
1 polymer ?
#
loop_
_entity_poly.entity_id
_entity_poly.type
_entity_poly.pdbx_seq_one_letter_code
_entity_poly.pdbx_strand_id
1 'polypeptide(L)' 'MVGKTRKGHRLDLLALLARRPVDEDWEADKAGWRSFVMGNPSSYDPGSRLQAAWQRGYDAAARSSDPVGLML' A
#
# COMPACT_ATOMS: atom_id res chain seq x y z
N MET A 1 -37.69 22.90 20.89
CA MET A 1 -37.09 21.60 21.29
C MET A 1 -36.52 20.91 20.06
N VAL A 2 -35.33 20.35 20.22
CA VAL A 2 -34.46 19.77 19.20
C VAL A 2 -35.02 18.44 18.67
N GLY A 3 -35.05 18.28 17.35
CA GLY A 3 -35.20 17.00 16.66
C GLY A 3 -34.03 16.79 15.71
N LYS A 4 -32.83 16.54 16.24
CA LYS A 4 -31.62 16.26 15.47
C LYS A 4 -31.80 14.88 14.81
N THR A 5 -32.25 14.85 13.56
CA THR A 5 -32.29 13.60 12.77
C THR A 5 -30.87 13.06 12.67
N ARG A 6 -30.60 11.91 13.31
CA ARG A 6 -29.36 11.18 13.06
C ARG A 6 -29.37 10.78 11.58
N LYS A 7 -28.59 11.46 10.74
CA LYS A 7 -28.24 10.96 9.41
C LYS A 7 -27.49 9.65 9.64
N GLY A 8 -28.16 8.52 9.47
CA GLY A 8 -27.47 7.24 9.35
C GLY A 8 -26.47 7.38 8.19
N HIS A 9 -25.21 7.08 8.45
CA HIS A 9 -24.21 6.97 7.39
C HIS A 9 -24.63 5.80 6.49
N ARG A 10 -25.37 6.10 5.42
CA ARG A 10 -25.70 5.12 4.39
C ARG A 10 -24.42 4.89 3.59
N LEU A 11 -23.75 3.78 3.88
CA LEU A 11 -22.55 3.34 3.18
C LEU A 11 -22.94 3.03 1.73
N ASP A 12 -22.39 3.77 0.77
CA ASP A 12 -22.56 3.45 -0.64
C ASP A 12 -21.63 2.29 -1.01
N LEU A 13 -22.21 1.10 -1.12
CA LEU A 13 -21.49 -0.13 -1.45
C LEU A 13 -20.88 -0.09 -2.86
N LEU A 14 -21.52 0.59 -3.81
CA LEU A 14 -21.00 0.71 -5.17
C LEU A 14 -19.78 1.64 -5.20
N ALA A 15 -19.76 2.69 -4.37
CA ALA A 15 -18.60 3.56 -4.22
C ALA A 15 -17.38 2.83 -3.60
N LEU A 16 -17.59 1.80 -2.78
CA LEU A 16 -16.51 0.97 -2.24
C LEU A 16 -15.91 0.02 -3.27
N LEU A 17 -16.73 -0.43 -4.22
CA LEU A 17 -16.31 -1.29 -5.33
C LEU A 17 -15.71 -0.48 -6.50
N ALA A 18 -15.92 0.83 -6.52
CA ALA A 18 -15.35 1.71 -7.52
C ALA A 18 -13.81 1.62 -7.48
N ARG A 19 -13.21 1.61 -8.67
CA ARG A 19 -11.75 1.53 -8.81
C ARG A 19 -11.11 2.71 -8.10
N ARG A 20 -10.45 2.46 -6.97
CA ARG A 20 -9.78 3.52 -6.22
C ARG A 20 -8.56 4.00 -7.00
N PRO A 21 -8.18 5.29 -6.85
CA PRO A 21 -6.89 5.75 -7.31
C PRO A 21 -5.80 4.82 -6.78
N VAL A 22 -4.83 4.50 -7.65
CA VAL A 22 -3.67 3.71 -7.24
C VAL A 22 -2.87 4.54 -6.25
N ASP A 23 -2.60 3.96 -5.08
CA ASP A 23 -1.68 4.56 -4.12
C ASP A 23 -0.24 4.22 -4.55
N GLU A 24 0.41 5.17 -5.20
CA GLU A 24 1.75 4.97 -5.75
C GLU A 24 2.81 4.63 -4.69
N ASP A 25 2.66 5.15 -3.46
CA ASP A 25 3.60 4.81 -2.38
C ASP A 25 3.40 3.37 -1.93
N TRP A 26 2.14 2.91 -1.85
CA TRP A 26 1.83 1.52 -1.56
C TRP A 26 2.35 0.57 -2.65
N GLU A 27 2.20 0.94 -3.93
CA GLU A 27 2.73 0.14 -5.04
C GLU A 27 4.27 0.08 -5.02
N ALA A 28 4.93 1.20 -4.72
CA ALA A 28 6.39 1.23 -4.58
C ALA A 28 6.88 0.36 -3.41
N ASP A 29 6.20 0.43 -2.25
CA ASP A 29 6.49 -0.41 -1.08
C ASP A 29 6.37 -1.91 -1.43
N LYS A 30 5.25 -2.34 -2.04
CA LYS A 30 5.08 -3.71 -2.54
C LYS A 30 6.17 -4.11 -3.55
N ALA A 31 6.55 -3.21 -4.44
CA ALA A 31 7.62 -3.48 -5.40
C ALA A 31 8.96 -3.73 -4.68
N GLY A 32 9.26 -2.99 -3.62
CA GLY A 32 10.42 -3.22 -2.75
C GLY A 32 10.41 -4.60 -2.11
N TRP A 33 9.26 -4.98 -1.55
CA TRP A 33 9.08 -6.31 -0.97
C TRP A 33 9.32 -7.43 -1.99
N ARG A 34 8.73 -7.30 -3.19
CA ARG A 34 8.91 -8.27 -4.29
C ARG A 34 10.36 -8.32 -4.75
N SER A 35 11.05 -7.18 -4.85
CA SER A 35 12.47 -7.13 -5.20
C SER A 35 13.33 -7.92 -4.23
N PHE A 36 13.05 -7.83 -2.92
CA PHE A 36 13.74 -8.63 -1.89
C PHE A 36 13.45 -10.12 -2.08
N VAL A 37 12.18 -10.52 -2.14
CA VAL A 37 11.76 -11.92 -2.24
C VAL A 37 12.28 -12.59 -3.51
N MET A 38 12.23 -11.89 -4.64
CA MET A 38 12.58 -12.43 -5.95
C MET A 38 14.07 -12.24 -6.28
N GLY A 39 14.84 -11.54 -5.45
CA GLY A 39 16.25 -11.23 -5.70
C GLY A 39 16.47 -10.36 -6.94
N ASN A 40 15.48 -9.55 -7.35
CA ASN A 40 15.56 -8.67 -8.51
C ASN A 40 15.52 -7.20 -8.06
N PRO A 41 16.66 -6.50 -7.99
CA PRO A 41 16.70 -5.12 -7.54
C PRO A 41 16.22 -4.17 -8.66
N SER A 42 14.91 -4.09 -8.88
CA SER A 42 14.32 -2.95 -9.57
C SER A 42 14.11 -1.82 -8.56
N SER A 43 14.64 -0.63 -8.81
CA SER A 43 14.51 0.54 -7.95
C SER A 43 13.98 1.75 -8.72
N TYR A 44 13.59 2.81 -8.00
CA TYR A 44 13.20 4.09 -8.57
C TYR A 44 14.39 5.06 -8.63
N ASP A 45 14.17 6.27 -9.17
CA ASP A 45 15.20 7.31 -9.20
C ASP A 45 15.65 7.66 -7.77
N PRO A 46 16.99 7.68 -7.50
CA PRO A 46 17.52 8.02 -6.19
C PRO A 46 17.01 9.38 -5.68
N GLY A 47 16.59 9.42 -4.42
CA GLY A 47 16.06 10.64 -3.78
C GLY A 47 14.59 10.94 -4.10
N SER A 48 13.94 10.18 -4.98
CA SER A 48 12.50 10.31 -5.20
C SER A 48 11.68 9.81 -4.01
N ARG A 49 10.46 10.32 -3.87
CA ARG A 49 9.48 9.82 -2.87
C ARG A 49 9.24 8.31 -3.03
N LEU A 50 9.12 7.86 -4.28
CA LEU A 50 8.86 6.45 -4.60
C LEU A 50 10.06 5.57 -4.24
N GLN A 51 11.30 6.05 -4.40
CA GLN A 51 12.48 5.33 -3.91
C GLN A 51 12.45 5.14 -2.40
N ALA A 52 12.03 6.16 -1.64
CA ALA A 52 11.89 6.02 -0.19
C ALA A 52 10.80 5.00 0.19
N ALA A 53 9.67 4.98 -0.53
CA ALA A 53 8.61 3.99 -0.32
C ALA A 53 9.07 2.57 -0.67
N TRP A 54 9.74 2.41 -1.79
CA TRP A 54 10.33 1.15 -2.21
C TRP A 54 11.34 0.61 -1.19
N GLN A 55 12.24 1.47 -0.69
CA GLN A 55 13.23 1.04 0.30
C GLN A 55 12.57 0.56 1.60
N ARG A 56 11.49 1.22 2.04
CA ARG A 56 10.73 0.76 3.22
C ARG A 56 10.22 -0.67 3.06
N GLY A 57 9.65 -1.01 1.90
CA GLY A 57 9.14 -2.35 1.63
C GLY A 57 10.24 -3.40 1.52
N TYR A 58 11.36 -3.06 0.87
CA TYR A 58 12.54 -3.92 0.79
C TYR A 58 13.09 -4.22 2.20
N ASP A 59 13.26 -3.19 3.02
CA ASP A 59 13.77 -3.32 4.39
C ASP A 59 12.79 -4.07 5.30
N ALA A 60 11.48 -3.90 5.10
CA ALA A 60 10.45 -4.62 5.83
C ALA A 60 10.49 -6.12 5.50
N ALA A 61 10.62 -6.48 4.22
CA ALA A 61 10.79 -7.86 3.77
C ALA A 61 12.07 -8.48 4.37
N ALA A 62 13.19 -7.73 4.36
CA ALA A 62 14.46 -8.17 4.94
C ALA A 62 14.40 -8.45 6.45
N ARG A 63 13.50 -7.78 7.19
CA ARG A 63 13.27 -8.02 8.62
C ARG A 63 12.18 -9.06 8.89
N SER A 64 11.45 -9.52 7.88
CA SER A 64 10.38 -10.49 8.05
C SER A 64 10.93 -11.89 8.27
N SER A 65 10.29 -12.65 9.17
CA SER A 65 10.59 -14.08 9.34
C SER A 65 9.96 -14.95 8.26
N ASP A 66 8.97 -14.42 7.53
CA ASP A 66 8.32 -15.08 6.40
C ASP A 66 7.97 -14.07 5.29
N PRO A 67 9.00 -13.57 4.56
CA PRO A 67 8.78 -12.60 3.50
C PRO A 67 8.05 -13.19 2.29
N VAL A 68 8.16 -14.50 2.04
CA VAL A 68 7.47 -15.17 0.93
C VAL A 68 5.99 -15.35 1.23
N GLY A 69 5.64 -15.85 2.43
CA GLY A 69 4.24 -16.11 2.80
C GLY A 69 3.40 -14.86 3.04
N LEU A 70 4.03 -13.71 3.29
CA LEU A 70 3.36 -12.41 3.44
C LEU A 70 3.34 -11.57 2.16
N MET A 71 3.88 -12.08 1.05
CA MET A 71 3.86 -11.38 -0.24
C MET A 71 2.47 -11.46 -0.87
N LEU A 72 1.80 -10.31 -1.02
CA LEU A 72 0.49 -10.17 -1.67
C LEU A 72 0.57 -10.15 -3.20
#